data_AF-A0A1J0TYF7-F1
#
_entry.id   AF-A0A1J0TYF7-F1
#
_cell.length_a   1.000
_cell.length_b   1.000
_cell.length_c   1.000
_cell.angle_alpha   90.00
_cell.angle_beta   90.00
_cell.angle_gamma   90.00
#
_symmetry.space_group_name_H-M   'P 1'
#
loop_
_entity.id
_entity.type
_entity.pdbx_description
1 polymer ?
#
loop_
_entity_poly.entity_id
_entity_poly.type
_entity_poly.pdbx_seq_one_letter_code
_entity_poly.pdbx_strand_id
1 'polypeptide(L)'
;MPEQFTRQAHNTSYVAYTKDPSKKPVAVQVGTEVENLPVYSQVYIREFVSIEVDSIDAARSQEQRSPSLYVKFNAASAKNENGEPIGLRENFGASIQAGGELERAIRHALSNRIPLYVAIETKRKYRNADKEIVSYLTPINDLRGAQKDGKGTERSASMTRSNCSNVVVVVGPADNPNSNLISSEAVTNPLQWNMFRSNHEGDLIPAGFIRAIDAEGNPTGAIIERASAPAPSAATVDVDVDALAEAVAARILASSGPNGAPQAPGARPPLRNAHAMEAKPWDPFNSDGRVNAGSYLISGWRNTWAGAMILLENAIYNEQMLAEQEQRQPHLLDMSALTMAATNLTTLLLVMADQVQAAVVGQAKRMDRSHGEAGKWIHQIASRLVPFELTMLSDDTARATWRKTVVAQATAAFGGALQSVGAYLDEQYGTAAPVNDASRSASRQAEHQARRDESAAAPEPTRGATQGSETVAATTVTSAAADAELMQRWRNLLTRCKLAGHEHLVAPFLVKVCHTADLTQVAAENFAERIAIWEDQPQRFIDAARTAYEATQPKTA
;
A
#
# COMPACT_ATOMS: atom_id res chain seq x y z
N MET A 1 -34.71 -8.74 19.73
CA MET A 1 -35.38 -8.18 18.55
C MET A 1 -34.31 -7.84 17.52
N PRO A 2 -34.49 -8.09 16.21
CA PRO A 2 -33.54 -7.63 15.22
C PRO A 2 -33.40 -6.10 15.31
N GLU A 3 -32.17 -5.62 15.28
CA GLU A 3 -31.85 -4.19 15.38
C GLU A 3 -32.36 -3.51 14.10
N GLN A 4 -33.44 -2.73 14.22
CA GLN A 4 -34.08 -2.06 13.08
C GLN A 4 -33.53 -0.65 12.92
N PHE A 5 -33.29 -0.24 11.68
CA PHE A 5 -32.87 1.12 11.37
C PHE A 5 -33.87 2.15 11.91
N THR A 6 -33.37 3.11 12.68
CA THR A 6 -34.17 4.21 13.22
C THR A 6 -33.99 5.43 12.32
N ARG A 7 -35.04 5.95 11.70
CA ARG A 7 -34.98 7.20 10.92
C ARG A 7 -34.79 8.43 11.81
N GLN A 8 -34.28 9.52 11.24
CA GLN A 8 -34.43 10.83 11.85
C GLN A 8 -35.83 11.39 11.62
N ALA A 9 -36.27 12.22 12.56
CA ALA A 9 -37.50 12.99 12.42
C ALA A 9 -37.29 14.24 11.54
N HIS A 10 -36.10 14.86 11.60
CA HIS A 10 -35.75 16.08 10.87
C HIS A 10 -34.55 15.88 9.92
N ASN A 11 -34.40 16.80 8.97
CA ASN A 11 -33.22 16.86 8.10
C ASN A 11 -31.98 17.17 8.94
N THR A 12 -30.91 16.39 8.79
CA THR A 12 -29.70 16.57 9.58
C THR A 12 -28.46 16.11 8.82
N SER A 13 -27.30 16.48 9.35
CA SER A 13 -26.03 16.01 8.84
C SER A 13 -25.00 15.88 9.95
N TYR A 14 -24.22 14.82 9.97
CA TYR A 14 -23.27 14.52 11.05
C TYR A 14 -22.14 13.64 10.55
N VAL A 15 -21.14 13.41 11.40
CA VAL A 15 -19.99 12.58 11.12
C VAL A 15 -20.11 11.27 11.88
N ALA A 16 -20.02 10.15 11.17
CA ALA A 16 -19.85 8.82 11.73
C ALA A 16 -18.50 8.24 11.31
N TYR A 17 -18.26 6.96 11.61
CA TYR A 17 -17.02 6.26 11.28
C TYR A 17 -17.31 5.04 10.43
N THR A 18 -16.32 4.61 9.64
CA THR A 18 -16.40 3.35 8.91
C THR A 18 -16.71 2.19 9.85
N LYS A 19 -17.50 1.21 9.41
CA LYS A 19 -17.83 0.02 10.22
C LYS A 19 -16.66 -0.96 10.33
N ASP A 20 -15.82 -0.99 9.30
CA ASP A 20 -14.60 -1.78 9.24
C ASP A 20 -13.39 -0.83 9.35
N PRO A 21 -12.30 -1.25 10.02
CA PRO A 21 -11.08 -0.46 10.05
C PRO A 21 -10.35 -0.49 8.71
N SER A 22 -9.34 0.37 8.57
CA SER A 22 -8.47 0.37 7.40
C SER A 22 -7.83 -1.01 7.19
N LYS A 23 -7.97 -1.58 5.99
CA LYS A 23 -7.42 -2.90 5.65
C LYS A 23 -5.91 -3.00 5.84
N LYS A 24 -5.22 -1.87 5.70
CA LYS A 24 -3.81 -1.72 6.03
C LYS A 24 -3.71 -0.84 7.26
N PRO A 25 -2.86 -1.21 8.24
CA PRO A 25 -2.51 -0.30 9.31
C PRO A 25 -1.97 1.02 8.75
N VAL A 26 -2.30 2.12 9.42
CA VAL A 26 -1.86 3.46 9.10
C VAL A 26 -0.94 3.91 10.24
N ALA A 27 0.13 4.64 9.91
CA ALA A 27 0.98 5.25 10.92
C ALA A 27 0.16 6.30 11.70
N VAL A 28 0.02 6.12 13.00
CA VAL A 28 -0.71 6.97 13.92
C VAL A 28 0.21 7.27 15.09
N GLN A 29 0.28 8.55 15.48
CA GLN A 29 0.97 8.93 16.69
C GLN A 29 0.11 8.54 17.90
N VAL A 30 0.66 7.75 18.82
CA VAL A 30 0.02 7.45 20.10
C VAL A 30 0.99 7.79 21.22
N GLY A 31 0.74 8.91 21.89
CA GLY A 31 1.70 9.47 22.85
C GLY A 31 2.95 9.99 22.14
N THR A 32 4.13 9.50 22.51
CA THR A 32 5.43 9.88 21.92
C THR A 32 5.91 8.94 20.81
N GLU A 33 5.20 7.83 20.56
CA GLU A 33 5.60 6.82 19.57
C GLU A 33 4.67 6.80 18.34
N VAL A 34 5.23 6.48 17.17
CA VAL A 34 4.49 6.24 15.93
C VAL A 34 4.17 4.75 15.84
N GLU A 35 2.89 4.40 15.94
CA GLU A 35 2.42 3.03 15.79
C GLU A 35 1.69 2.82 14.47
N ASN A 36 1.73 1.59 13.94
CA ASN A 36 0.96 1.22 12.75
C ASN A 36 -0.32 0.49 13.18
N LEU A 37 -1.44 1.24 13.24
CA LEU A 37 -2.71 0.72 13.73
C LEU A 37 -3.81 0.75 12.66
N PRO A 38 -4.73 -0.22 12.63
CA PRO A 38 -5.95 -0.12 11.84
C PRO A 38 -6.81 1.04 12.35
N VAL A 39 -7.25 1.92 11.45
CA VAL A 39 -8.01 3.11 11.82
C VAL A 39 -9.42 3.09 11.25
N TYR A 40 -10.38 3.59 12.03
CA TYR A 40 -11.75 3.81 11.58
C TYR A 40 -11.90 5.27 11.18
N SER A 41 -12.15 5.50 9.89
CA SER A 41 -12.06 6.84 9.31
C SER A 41 -13.44 7.53 9.32
N GLN A 42 -13.46 8.84 9.51
CA GLN A 42 -14.71 9.63 9.46
C GLN A 42 -15.43 9.53 8.10
N VAL A 43 -16.76 9.55 8.14
CA VAL A 43 -17.67 9.60 6.98
C VAL A 43 -18.77 10.60 7.31
N TYR A 44 -19.10 11.49 6.37
CA TYR A 44 -20.12 12.52 6.58
C TYR A 44 -21.47 12.05 6.04
N ILE A 45 -22.50 12.07 6.87
CA ILE A 45 -23.84 11.61 6.58
C ILE A 45 -24.76 12.80 6.44
N ARG A 46 -25.67 12.76 5.46
CA ARG A 46 -26.81 13.66 5.34
C ARG A 46 -28.09 12.85 5.28
N GLU A 47 -29.04 13.15 6.14
CA GLU A 47 -30.37 12.55 6.16
C GLU A 47 -31.40 13.59 5.69
N PHE A 48 -32.21 13.22 4.69
CA PHE A 48 -33.33 13.99 4.19
C PHE A 48 -34.62 13.21 4.46
N VAL A 49 -35.59 13.82 5.14
CA VAL A 49 -36.82 13.14 5.57
C VAL A 49 -37.84 13.04 4.44
N SER A 50 -37.82 14.00 3.52
CA SER A 50 -38.70 14.03 2.36
C SER A 50 -38.03 14.80 1.23
N ILE A 51 -37.72 14.10 0.14
CA ILE A 51 -37.19 14.69 -1.08
C ILE A 51 -37.55 13.84 -2.31
N GLU A 52 -37.88 14.49 -3.42
CA GLU A 52 -38.17 13.78 -4.68
C GLU A 52 -36.90 13.51 -5.49
N VAL A 53 -36.93 12.42 -6.24
CA VAL A 53 -35.92 12.13 -7.27
C VAL A 53 -36.23 13.00 -8.50
N ASP A 54 -35.22 13.73 -8.98
CA ASP A 54 -35.29 14.56 -10.17
C ASP A 54 -35.02 13.74 -11.43
N SER A 55 -33.91 13.00 -11.42
CA SER A 55 -33.46 12.19 -12.56
C SER A 55 -32.46 11.10 -12.15
N ILE A 56 -32.32 10.08 -13.00
CA ILE A 56 -31.32 9.02 -12.84
C ILE A 56 -30.50 8.98 -14.13
N ASP A 57 -29.22 9.34 -14.04
CA ASP A 57 -28.31 9.28 -15.18
C ASP A 57 -27.97 7.80 -15.49
N ALA A 58 -27.83 7.48 -16.78
CA ALA A 58 -27.40 6.14 -17.21
C ALA A 58 -26.01 5.78 -16.66
N ALA A 59 -25.73 4.48 -16.51
CA ALA A 59 -24.44 4.00 -16.02
C ALA A 59 -23.31 4.54 -16.91
N ARG A 60 -22.30 5.19 -16.29
CA ARG A 60 -21.21 5.86 -17.01
C ARG A 60 -20.25 4.90 -17.74
N SER A 61 -20.39 3.58 -17.54
CA SER A 61 -19.59 2.54 -18.20
C SER A 61 -20.24 1.17 -17.97
N GLN A 62 -20.54 0.42 -19.04
CA GLN A 62 -20.95 -0.99 -18.94
C GLN A 62 -19.79 -1.95 -18.63
N GLU A 63 -18.54 -1.50 -18.69
CA GLU A 63 -17.32 -2.30 -18.46
C GLU A 63 -16.97 -2.49 -16.98
N GLN A 64 -17.70 -1.84 -16.05
CA GLN A 64 -17.48 -2.03 -14.61
C GLN A 64 -18.18 -3.29 -14.12
N ARG A 65 -17.47 -4.16 -13.38
CA ARG A 65 -18.02 -5.35 -12.70
C ARG A 65 -19.23 -5.05 -11.80
N SER A 66 -19.45 -3.80 -11.40
CA SER A 66 -20.65 -3.34 -10.72
C SER A 66 -20.97 -1.93 -11.21
N PRO A 67 -21.84 -1.77 -12.23
CA PRO A 67 -22.16 -0.46 -12.75
C PRO A 67 -22.83 0.40 -11.66
N SER A 68 -22.46 1.67 -11.59
CA SER A 68 -23.09 2.64 -10.68
C SER A 68 -23.97 3.61 -11.46
N LEU A 69 -25.18 3.89 -10.95
CA LEU A 69 -26.06 4.93 -11.45
C LEU A 69 -25.89 6.20 -10.62
N TYR A 70 -26.13 7.36 -11.23
CA TYR A 70 -26.11 8.63 -10.52
C TYR A 70 -27.53 9.16 -10.37
N VAL A 71 -28.00 9.28 -9.13
CA VAL A 71 -29.35 9.75 -8.80
C VAL A 71 -29.27 11.21 -8.42
N LYS A 72 -30.03 12.06 -9.11
CA LYS A 72 -30.18 13.48 -8.79
C LYS A 72 -31.49 13.69 -8.04
N PHE A 73 -31.43 14.49 -6.98
CA PHE A 73 -32.56 14.85 -6.15
C PHE A 73 -32.97 16.29 -6.41
N ASN A 74 -34.29 16.53 -6.40
CA ASN A 74 -34.87 17.85 -6.60
C ASN A 74 -34.76 18.66 -5.30
N ALA A 75 -33.90 19.67 -5.29
CA ALA A 75 -33.67 20.50 -4.11
C ALA A 75 -34.92 21.29 -3.68
N ALA A 76 -35.73 21.72 -4.65
CA ALA A 76 -36.94 22.50 -4.38
C ALA A 76 -38.07 21.68 -3.74
N SER A 77 -38.04 20.35 -3.87
CA SER A 77 -39.05 19.47 -3.25
C SER A 77 -38.69 19.02 -1.83
N ALA A 78 -37.49 19.35 -1.35
CA ALA A 78 -37.03 18.94 -0.04
C ALA A 78 -37.84 19.62 1.08
N LYS A 79 -38.43 18.83 1.96
CA LYS A 79 -39.28 19.29 3.08
C LYS A 79 -38.73 18.86 4.43
N ASN A 80 -39.01 19.64 5.47
CA ASN A 80 -38.79 19.25 6.85
C ASN A 80 -39.93 18.34 7.36
N GLU A 81 -39.86 17.98 8.64
CA GLU A 81 -40.84 17.12 9.32
C GLU A 81 -42.25 17.72 9.37
N ASN A 82 -42.35 19.05 9.30
CA ASN A 82 -43.61 19.81 9.28
C ASN A 82 -44.14 20.02 7.84
N GLY A 83 -43.45 19.52 6.82
CA GLY A 83 -43.82 19.68 5.42
C GLY A 83 -43.40 21.01 4.79
N GLU A 84 -42.63 21.85 5.51
CA GLU A 84 -42.14 23.13 5.03
C GLU A 84 -40.87 22.97 4.17
N PRO A 85 -40.67 23.79 3.13
CA PRO A 85 -39.46 23.74 2.32
C PRO A 85 -38.20 24.08 3.13
N ILE A 86 -37.11 23.34 2.95
CA ILE A 86 -35.83 23.61 3.65
C ILE A 86 -34.89 24.56 2.89
N GLY A 87 -35.25 25.01 1.70
CA GLY A 87 -34.49 26.05 0.97
C GLY A 87 -33.12 25.60 0.45
N LEU A 88 -32.99 24.37 -0.05
CA LEU A 88 -31.78 23.93 -0.74
C LEU A 88 -31.60 24.69 -2.06
N ARG A 89 -30.37 25.16 -2.32
CA ARG A 89 -30.08 26.06 -3.45
C ARG A 89 -30.06 25.36 -4.81
N GLU A 90 -29.51 24.15 -4.87
CA GLU A 90 -29.24 23.44 -6.12
C GLU A 90 -29.53 21.95 -5.99
N ASN A 91 -30.00 21.35 -7.09
CA ASN A 91 -30.12 19.90 -7.21
C ASN A 91 -28.76 19.25 -6.95
N PHE A 92 -28.77 18.16 -6.23
CA PHE A 92 -27.57 17.41 -5.86
C PHE A 92 -27.80 15.93 -6.13
N GLY A 93 -26.71 15.17 -6.23
CA GLY A 93 -26.83 13.76 -6.49
C GLY A 93 -25.80 12.91 -5.77
N ALA A 94 -26.11 11.62 -5.75
CA ALA A 94 -25.32 10.57 -5.14
C ALA A 94 -25.41 9.31 -6.00
N SER A 95 -24.39 8.47 -5.88
CA SER A 95 -24.31 7.23 -6.65
C SER A 95 -25.08 6.12 -5.94
N ILE A 96 -25.58 5.16 -6.71
CA ILE A 96 -26.11 3.88 -6.23
C ILE A 96 -25.55 2.75 -7.08
N GLN A 97 -25.44 1.57 -6.50
CA GLN A 97 -25.22 0.33 -7.22
C GLN A 97 -26.39 0.09 -8.18
N ALA A 98 -26.08 -0.22 -9.44
CA ALA A 98 -27.07 -0.68 -10.40
C ALA A 98 -27.49 -2.13 -10.08
N GLY A 99 -28.75 -2.42 -10.31
CA GLY A 99 -29.45 -3.64 -9.92
C GLY A 99 -30.03 -3.57 -8.51
N GLY A 100 -30.85 -4.57 -8.17
CA GLY A 100 -31.34 -4.79 -6.81
C GLY A 100 -32.61 -4.03 -6.44
N GLU A 101 -32.93 -4.03 -5.13
CA GLU A 101 -34.14 -3.43 -4.57
C GLU A 101 -34.08 -1.91 -4.49
N LEU A 102 -32.90 -1.36 -4.16
CA LEU A 102 -32.72 0.07 -3.96
C LEU A 102 -32.88 0.85 -5.28
N GLU A 103 -32.29 0.38 -6.39
CA GLU A 103 -32.55 0.98 -7.72
C GLU A 103 -34.03 0.89 -8.09
N ARG A 104 -34.68 -0.27 -7.90
CA ARG A 104 -36.10 -0.44 -8.21
C ARG A 104 -36.98 0.52 -7.43
N ALA A 105 -36.70 0.70 -6.13
CA ALA A 105 -37.41 1.64 -5.27
C ALA A 105 -37.24 3.09 -5.74
N ILE A 106 -36.01 3.51 -6.07
CA ILE A 106 -35.72 4.86 -6.56
C ILE A 106 -36.37 5.10 -7.92
N ARG A 107 -36.31 4.14 -8.86
CA ARG A 107 -37.00 4.25 -10.16
C ARG A 107 -38.51 4.34 -9.99
N HIS A 108 -39.09 3.51 -9.12
CA HIS A 108 -40.51 3.57 -8.81
C HIS A 108 -40.90 4.95 -8.24
N ALA A 109 -40.09 5.49 -7.32
CA ALA A 109 -40.33 6.81 -6.76
C ALA A 109 -40.24 7.92 -7.81
N LEU A 110 -39.24 7.86 -8.71
CA LEU A 110 -39.10 8.81 -9.82
C LEU A 110 -40.31 8.77 -10.75
N SER A 111 -40.72 7.58 -11.22
CA SER A 111 -41.84 7.43 -12.16
C SER A 111 -43.18 7.91 -11.58
N ASN A 112 -43.36 7.80 -10.26
CA ASN A 112 -44.60 8.16 -9.58
C ASN A 112 -44.52 9.48 -8.80
N ARG A 113 -43.42 10.22 -8.87
CA ARG A 113 -43.17 11.45 -8.09
C ARG A 113 -43.41 11.27 -6.58
N ILE A 114 -42.99 10.12 -6.04
CA ILE A 114 -43.13 9.81 -4.61
C ILE A 114 -41.91 10.38 -3.87
N PRO A 115 -42.11 11.21 -2.83
CA PRO A 115 -41.01 11.69 -2.01
C PRO A 115 -40.43 10.56 -1.15
N LEU A 116 -39.11 10.59 -0.97
CA LEU A 116 -38.35 9.58 -0.26
C LEU A 116 -37.69 10.18 0.98
N TYR A 117 -37.59 9.37 2.03
CA TYR A 117 -36.52 9.49 3.00
C TYR A 117 -35.24 8.99 2.35
N VAL A 118 -34.17 9.77 2.44
CA VAL A 118 -32.88 9.48 1.80
C VAL A 118 -31.73 9.80 2.75
N ALA A 119 -30.85 8.82 2.97
CA ALA A 119 -29.57 9.04 3.63
C ALA A 119 -28.41 8.88 2.65
N ILE A 120 -27.49 9.85 2.66
CA ILE A 120 -26.33 9.92 1.78
C ILE A 120 -25.05 9.90 2.60
N GLU A 121 -24.17 8.95 2.33
CA GLU A 121 -22.79 8.94 2.81
C GLU A 121 -21.89 9.70 1.83
N THR A 122 -21.15 10.66 2.37
CA THR A 122 -20.02 11.31 1.71
C THR A 122 -18.76 10.64 2.24
N LYS A 123 -18.25 9.65 1.49
CA LYS A 123 -17.06 8.88 1.85
C LYS A 123 -15.83 9.37 1.08
N ARG A 124 -14.66 9.28 1.70
CA ARG A 124 -13.38 9.59 1.06
C ARG A 124 -13.12 8.66 -0.12
N LYS A 125 -12.59 9.21 -1.21
CA LYS A 125 -12.06 8.42 -2.32
C LYS A 125 -10.72 7.83 -1.93
N TYR A 126 -10.29 6.77 -2.62
CA TYR A 126 -8.91 6.28 -2.47
C TYR A 126 -7.90 7.29 -3.01
N ARG A 127 -8.23 7.93 -4.14
CA ARG A 127 -7.40 8.97 -4.77
C ARG A 127 -8.23 10.17 -5.19
N ASN A 128 -7.62 11.35 -5.13
CA ASN A 128 -8.20 12.59 -5.64
C ASN A 128 -8.07 12.68 -7.18
N ALA A 129 -8.52 13.80 -7.77
CA ALA A 129 -8.40 14.04 -9.21
C ALA A 129 -6.93 14.06 -9.68
N ASP A 130 -6.01 14.50 -8.81
CA ASP A 130 -4.57 14.60 -9.05
C ASP A 130 -3.83 13.26 -8.82
N LYS A 131 -4.58 12.18 -8.57
CA LYS A 131 -4.08 10.80 -8.33
C LYS A 131 -3.30 10.62 -7.02
N GLU A 132 -3.33 11.60 -6.12
CA GLU A 132 -2.78 11.52 -4.78
C GLU A 132 -3.69 10.70 -3.87
N ILE A 133 -3.11 10.01 -2.89
CA ILE A 133 -3.87 9.19 -1.93
C ILE A 133 -4.53 10.13 -0.92
N VAL A 134 -5.85 10.01 -0.77
CA VAL A 134 -6.58 10.74 0.27
C VAL A 134 -6.37 10.03 1.61
N SER A 135 -5.76 10.72 2.57
CA SER A 135 -5.41 10.14 3.87
C SER A 135 -6.65 9.71 4.67
N TYR A 136 -6.51 8.61 5.42
CA TYR A 136 -7.51 8.17 6.41
C TYR A 136 -7.56 9.10 7.64
N LEU A 137 -6.48 9.82 7.89
CA LEU A 137 -6.33 10.71 9.04
C LEU A 137 -6.84 12.12 8.76
N THR A 138 -7.08 12.51 7.52
CA THR A 138 -7.67 13.83 7.25
C THR A 138 -9.15 13.84 7.69
N PRO A 139 -9.57 14.84 8.49
CA PRO A 139 -10.98 15.05 8.85
C PRO A 139 -11.88 15.15 7.63
N ILE A 140 -13.07 14.56 7.70
CA ILE A 140 -13.97 14.50 6.54
C ILE A 140 -14.51 15.89 6.15
N ASN A 141 -14.65 16.80 7.12
CA ASN A 141 -15.09 18.17 6.88
C ASN A 141 -14.01 18.97 6.13
N ASP A 142 -12.73 18.75 6.42
CA ASP A 142 -11.61 19.36 5.70
C ASP A 142 -11.56 18.88 4.23
N LEU A 143 -11.77 17.58 4.00
CA LEU A 143 -11.83 17.02 2.65
C LEU A 143 -12.99 17.60 1.82
N ARG A 144 -14.07 18.00 2.48
CA ARG A 144 -15.21 18.69 1.88
C ARG A 144 -14.98 20.20 1.71
N GLY A 145 -13.87 20.74 2.22
CA GLY A 145 -13.61 22.18 2.28
C GLY A 145 -14.61 22.94 3.13
N ALA A 146 -15.25 22.26 4.10
CA ALA A 146 -16.17 22.88 5.04
C ALA A 146 -15.38 23.58 6.16
N GLN A 147 -15.94 24.65 6.71
CA GLN A 147 -15.42 25.24 7.95
C GLN A 147 -15.67 24.30 9.13
N LYS A 148 -15.02 24.56 10.28
CA LYS A 148 -15.16 23.73 11.50
C LYS A 148 -16.61 23.60 11.98
N ASP A 149 -17.46 24.59 11.69
CA ASP A 149 -18.90 24.57 11.97
C ASP A 149 -19.72 23.71 10.96
N GLY A 150 -19.06 22.99 10.05
CA GLY A 150 -19.66 22.12 9.05
C GLY A 150 -20.24 22.83 7.82
N LYS A 151 -20.16 24.18 7.74
CA LYS A 151 -20.70 24.94 6.62
C LYS A 151 -19.74 24.94 5.41
N GLY A 152 -20.34 24.86 4.22
CA GLY A 152 -19.58 24.91 2.97
C GLY A 152 -19.07 26.33 2.67
N THR A 153 -17.83 26.41 2.19
CA THR A 153 -17.23 27.56 1.51
C THR A 153 -17.51 27.53 0.01
N GLU A 154 -17.22 28.62 -0.71
CA GLU A 154 -17.34 28.67 -2.19
C GLU A 154 -16.54 27.57 -2.90
N ARG A 155 -15.45 27.09 -2.28
CA ARG A 155 -14.61 26.00 -2.82
C ARG A 155 -15.08 24.60 -2.41
N SER A 156 -16.01 24.47 -1.46
CA SER A 156 -16.41 23.16 -0.89
C SER A 156 -16.92 22.17 -1.93
N ALA A 157 -17.69 22.63 -2.91
CA ALA A 157 -18.23 21.76 -3.95
C ALA A 157 -17.10 21.14 -4.80
N SER A 158 -16.07 21.93 -5.13
CA SER A 158 -14.90 21.47 -5.88
C SER A 158 -14.04 20.50 -5.07
N MET A 159 -13.77 20.82 -3.80
CA MET A 159 -12.98 19.97 -2.90
C MET A 159 -13.68 18.64 -2.62
N THR A 160 -14.98 18.69 -2.29
CA THR A 160 -15.79 17.48 -2.10
C THR A 160 -15.79 16.60 -3.34
N ARG A 161 -15.92 17.19 -4.54
CA ARG A 161 -15.89 16.42 -5.80
C ARG A 161 -14.53 15.78 -6.06
N SER A 162 -13.43 16.46 -5.71
CA SER A 162 -12.08 15.91 -5.88
C SER A 162 -11.81 14.77 -4.91
N ASN A 163 -12.10 14.97 -3.62
CA ASN A 163 -11.65 14.09 -2.53
C ASN A 163 -12.67 13.03 -2.08
N CYS A 164 -13.96 13.25 -2.35
CA CYS A 164 -15.04 12.45 -1.80
C CYS A 164 -15.98 11.91 -2.88
N SER A 165 -16.74 10.88 -2.53
CA SER A 165 -17.85 10.32 -3.31
C SER A 165 -19.12 10.29 -2.46
N ASN A 166 -20.23 10.72 -3.06
CA ASN A 166 -21.55 10.64 -2.44
C ASN A 166 -22.24 9.34 -2.87
N VAL A 167 -22.78 8.60 -1.92
CA VAL A 167 -23.49 7.33 -2.15
C VAL A 167 -24.79 7.34 -1.37
N VAL A 168 -25.89 6.91 -2.00
CA VAL A 168 -27.16 6.72 -1.28
C VAL A 168 -27.10 5.39 -0.55
N VAL A 169 -27.33 5.43 0.76
CA VAL A 169 -27.13 4.26 1.63
C VAL A 169 -28.38 3.82 2.36
N VAL A 170 -29.37 4.70 2.52
CA VAL A 170 -30.70 4.32 3.03
C VAL A 170 -31.76 5.03 2.21
N VAL A 171 -32.79 4.29 1.81
CA VAL A 171 -33.96 4.83 1.12
C VAL A 171 -35.23 4.23 1.71
N GLY A 172 -36.27 5.04 1.84
CA GLY A 172 -37.62 4.51 2.03
C GLY A 172 -38.68 5.55 1.72
N PRO A 173 -39.96 5.15 1.63
CA PRO A 173 -41.07 6.08 1.40
C PRO A 173 -41.11 7.12 2.53
N ALA A 174 -41.23 8.41 2.20
CA ALA A 174 -41.22 9.47 3.22
C ALA A 174 -42.36 9.32 4.24
N ASP A 175 -43.51 8.80 3.81
CA ASP A 175 -44.73 8.58 4.60
C ASP A 175 -44.71 7.30 5.45
N ASN A 176 -43.78 6.37 5.21
CA ASN A 176 -43.69 5.11 5.94
C ASN A 176 -42.31 4.91 6.60
N PRO A 177 -42.15 5.30 7.89
CA PRO A 177 -40.88 5.22 8.61
C PRO A 177 -40.37 3.79 8.83
N ASN A 178 -41.25 2.78 8.73
CA ASN A 178 -40.92 1.38 9.03
C ASN A 178 -40.38 0.62 7.81
N SER A 179 -40.52 1.18 6.60
CA SER A 179 -40.07 0.55 5.35
C SER A 179 -38.78 1.22 4.87
N ASN A 180 -37.63 0.59 5.11
CA ASN A 180 -36.32 1.12 4.73
C ASN A 180 -35.49 0.04 4.03
N LEU A 181 -34.82 0.45 2.97
CA LEU A 181 -33.80 -0.34 2.28
C LEU A 181 -32.44 0.25 2.61
N ILE A 182 -31.53 -0.59 3.09
CA ILE A 182 -30.14 -0.23 3.36
C ILE A 182 -29.27 -0.77 2.23
N SER A 183 -28.46 0.10 1.63
CA SER A 183 -27.52 -0.27 0.57
C SER A 183 -26.39 -1.13 1.13
N SER A 184 -25.96 -2.12 0.34
CA SER A 184 -24.70 -2.85 0.55
C SER A 184 -23.47 -1.95 0.43
N GLU A 185 -23.59 -0.78 -0.22
CA GLU A 185 -22.51 0.18 -0.40
C GLU A 185 -22.22 1.05 0.84
N ALA A 186 -23.04 0.93 1.89
CA ALA A 186 -22.84 1.61 3.16
C ALA A 186 -21.50 1.21 3.79
N VAL A 187 -20.62 2.19 3.95
CA VAL A 187 -19.30 1.99 4.58
C VAL A 187 -19.33 2.24 6.09
N THR A 188 -20.38 2.90 6.59
CA THR A 188 -20.69 2.97 8.02
C THR A 188 -21.75 1.92 8.37
N ASN A 189 -22.12 1.82 9.64
CA ASN A 189 -23.24 0.98 10.08
C ASN A 189 -24.49 1.85 10.37
N PRO A 190 -25.50 1.89 9.46
CA PRO A 190 -26.71 2.68 9.67
C PRO A 190 -27.50 2.34 10.92
N LEU A 191 -27.40 1.10 11.42
CA LEU A 191 -28.08 0.68 12.65
C LEU A 191 -27.51 1.37 13.90
N GLN A 192 -26.27 1.88 13.82
CA GLN A 192 -25.59 2.54 14.92
C GLN A 192 -25.62 4.07 14.83
N TRP A 193 -26.22 4.66 13.79
CA TRP A 193 -26.20 6.11 13.57
C TRP A 193 -26.83 6.95 14.69
N ASN A 194 -27.76 6.37 15.47
CA ASN A 194 -28.33 7.01 16.65
C ASN A 194 -27.27 7.62 17.58
N MET A 195 -26.12 6.96 17.76
CA MET A 195 -25.07 7.47 18.64
C MET A 195 -24.25 8.61 18.03
N PHE A 196 -24.34 8.86 16.71
CA PHE A 196 -23.52 9.85 16.00
C PHE A 196 -24.29 11.08 15.53
N ARG A 197 -25.62 11.10 15.67
CA ARG A 197 -26.46 12.17 15.11
C ARG A 197 -26.20 13.56 15.70
N SER A 198 -25.65 13.63 16.91
CA SER A 198 -25.17 14.89 17.52
C SER A 198 -23.76 15.27 17.10
N ASN A 199 -23.04 14.42 16.36
CA ASN A 199 -21.63 14.59 16.01
C ASN A 199 -21.44 15.43 14.74
N HIS A 200 -21.86 16.68 14.75
CA HIS A 200 -21.80 17.55 13.57
C HIS A 200 -20.35 17.88 13.15
N GLU A 201 -19.47 18.08 14.13
CA GLU A 201 -18.08 18.52 13.92
C GLU A 201 -17.12 17.34 13.71
N GLY A 202 -17.51 16.13 14.13
CA GLY A 202 -16.67 14.93 14.06
C GLY A 202 -15.94 14.59 15.35
N ASP A 203 -16.16 15.35 16.42
CA ASP A 203 -15.45 15.24 17.69
C ASP A 203 -15.96 14.16 18.64
N LEU A 204 -17.17 13.65 18.44
CA LEU A 204 -17.72 12.56 19.24
C LEU A 204 -16.99 11.24 18.96
N ILE A 205 -16.51 10.59 20.02
CA ILE A 205 -15.80 9.31 19.97
C ILE A 205 -16.66 8.27 20.68
N PRO A 206 -17.03 7.16 20.01
CA PRO A 206 -17.81 6.10 20.64
C PRO A 206 -17.02 5.39 21.77
N ALA A 207 -17.76 4.81 22.72
CA ALA A 207 -17.14 4.09 23.85
C ALA A 207 -16.24 2.95 23.36
N GLY A 208 -15.09 2.77 24.00
CA GLY A 208 -14.08 1.77 23.59
C GLY A 208 -13.09 2.27 22.53
N PHE A 209 -13.25 3.49 22.02
CA PHE A 209 -12.34 4.09 21.04
C PHE A 209 -11.64 5.33 21.60
N ILE A 210 -10.56 5.74 20.93
CA ILE A 210 -9.86 7.01 21.13
C ILE A 210 -9.57 7.67 19.78
N ARG A 211 -9.41 9.01 19.80
CA ARG A 211 -9.03 9.81 18.64
C ARG A 211 -7.56 9.56 18.30
N ALA A 212 -7.27 9.28 17.04
CA ALA A 212 -5.89 9.30 16.55
C ALA A 212 -5.39 10.75 16.50
N ILE A 213 -4.15 11.00 16.91
CA ILE A 213 -3.51 12.33 16.84
C ILE A 213 -2.41 12.33 15.77
N ASP A 214 -2.12 13.50 15.21
CA ASP A 214 -0.97 13.70 14.31
C ASP A 214 0.33 13.93 15.09
N ALA A 215 1.45 14.12 14.37
CA ALA A 215 2.77 14.32 14.97
C ALA A 215 2.84 15.61 15.81
N GLU A 216 2.00 16.59 15.49
CA GLU A 216 1.86 17.87 16.18
C GLU A 216 0.88 17.81 17.36
N GLY A 217 0.25 16.65 17.62
CA GLY A 217 -0.68 16.42 18.71
C GLY A 217 -2.12 16.90 18.44
N ASN A 218 -2.45 17.27 17.21
CA ASN A 218 -3.80 17.68 16.82
C ASN A 218 -4.69 16.46 16.56
N PRO A 219 -6.00 16.58 16.84
CA PRO A 219 -6.96 15.51 16.58
C PRO A 219 -7.11 15.26 15.06
N THR A 220 -7.04 13.99 14.66
CA THR A 220 -7.21 13.57 13.27
C THR A 220 -8.65 13.16 12.95
N GLY A 221 -8.93 12.94 11.67
CA GLY A 221 -10.19 12.41 11.15
C GLY A 221 -10.41 10.91 11.35
N ALA A 222 -9.71 10.26 12.30
CA ALA A 222 -9.81 8.83 12.53
C ALA A 222 -9.83 8.46 14.03
N ILE A 223 -10.37 7.28 14.33
CA ILE A 223 -10.36 6.69 15.67
C ILE A 223 -9.73 5.29 15.64
N ILE A 224 -9.18 4.87 16.78
CA ILE A 224 -8.61 3.54 17.01
C ILE A 224 -9.24 2.91 18.25
N GLU A 225 -9.22 1.59 18.34
CA GLU A 225 -9.68 0.87 19.52
C GLU A 225 -8.75 1.15 20.71
N ARG A 226 -9.34 1.48 21.86
CA ARG A 226 -8.57 1.83 23.07
C ARG A 226 -7.69 0.68 23.56
N ALA A 227 -8.14 -0.57 23.42
CA ALA A 227 -7.36 -1.75 23.79
C ALA A 227 -6.14 -1.97 22.88
N SER A 228 -6.17 -1.40 21.66
CA SER A 228 -5.06 -1.42 20.72
C SER A 228 -4.14 -0.21 20.87
N ALA A 229 -4.52 0.77 21.69
CA ALA A 229 -3.70 1.95 21.96
C ALA A 229 -2.81 1.69 23.20
N PRO A 230 -1.51 1.98 23.15
CA PRO A 230 -0.66 1.95 24.34
C PRO A 230 -1.27 2.82 25.45
N ALA A 231 -1.11 2.37 26.70
CA ALA A 231 -1.65 3.08 27.86
C ALA A 231 -1.10 4.52 27.87
N PRO A 232 -1.93 5.54 28.17
CA PRO A 232 -1.46 6.91 28.25
C PRO A 232 -0.40 6.98 29.36
N SER A 233 0.88 7.12 29.01
CA SER A 233 1.92 7.30 30.02
C SER A 233 1.80 8.72 30.57
N ALA A 234 1.09 8.85 31.67
CA ALA A 234 1.26 9.98 32.54
C ALA A 234 2.65 9.92 33.18
N ALA A 235 3.31 11.09 33.23
CA ALA A 235 4.53 11.41 33.97
C ALA A 235 5.88 11.07 33.31
N THR A 236 6.60 12.15 33.04
CA THR A 236 8.05 12.33 33.12
C THR A 236 8.74 11.35 34.08
N VAL A 237 9.67 10.54 33.57
CA VAL A 237 10.72 9.89 34.38
C VAL A 237 12.00 9.81 33.54
N ASP A 238 13.09 10.39 34.04
CA ASP A 238 14.45 10.20 33.55
C ASP A 238 14.78 8.70 33.52
N VAL A 239 15.16 8.19 32.35
CA VAL A 239 15.61 6.81 32.18
C VAL A 239 17.12 6.77 32.40
N ASP A 240 17.54 6.06 33.43
CA ASP A 240 18.93 5.70 33.65
C ASP A 240 19.36 4.66 32.60
N VAL A 241 20.10 5.16 31.60
CA VAL A 241 20.53 4.45 30.40
C VAL A 241 21.48 3.28 30.73
N ASP A 242 22.21 3.37 31.84
CA ASP A 242 23.20 2.37 32.21
C ASP A 242 22.55 1.08 32.73
N ALA A 243 21.46 1.21 33.50
CA ALA A 243 20.68 0.06 33.95
C ALA A 243 20.00 -0.69 32.80
N LEU A 244 19.62 0.03 31.73
CA LEU A 244 19.02 -0.55 30.53
C LEU A 244 20.07 -1.27 29.67
N ALA A 245 21.29 -0.72 29.56
CA ALA A 245 22.39 -1.34 28.83
C ALA A 245 22.81 -2.66 29.48
N GLU A 246 22.85 -2.72 30.81
CA GLU A 246 23.26 -3.92 31.56
C GLU A 246 22.20 -5.04 31.48
N ALA A 247 20.91 -4.68 31.50
CA ALA A 247 19.81 -5.64 31.30
C ALA A 247 19.76 -6.21 29.87
N VAL A 248 20.13 -5.43 28.86
CA VAL A 248 20.21 -5.88 27.46
C VAL A 248 21.43 -6.77 27.24
N ALA A 249 22.57 -6.44 27.82
CA ALA A 249 23.78 -7.27 27.76
C ALA A 249 23.55 -8.66 28.40
N ALA A 250 22.88 -8.71 29.57
CA ALA A 250 22.53 -9.96 30.23
C ALA A 250 21.59 -10.84 29.38
N ARG A 251 20.67 -10.23 28.63
CA ARG A 251 19.68 -10.93 27.79
C ARG A 251 20.27 -11.49 26.49
N ILE A 252 21.28 -10.81 25.94
CA ILE A 252 22.03 -11.27 24.75
C ILE A 252 22.97 -12.42 25.13
N LEU A 253 23.61 -12.37 26.30
CA LEU A 253 24.48 -13.45 26.77
C LEU A 253 23.70 -14.73 27.12
N ALA A 254 22.48 -14.59 27.64
CA ALA A 254 21.62 -15.74 27.97
C ALA A 254 21.05 -16.49 26.74
N SER A 255 21.08 -15.90 25.55
CA SER A 255 20.52 -16.49 24.32
C SER A 255 21.52 -17.31 23.49
N SER A 256 22.76 -17.49 23.98
CA SER A 256 23.84 -18.18 23.26
C SER A 256 24.25 -19.55 23.84
N GLY A 257 23.47 -20.14 24.77
CA GLY A 257 23.77 -21.46 25.34
C GLY A 257 23.25 -22.63 24.48
N PRO A 258 24.07 -23.65 24.17
CA PRO A 258 23.59 -24.87 23.54
C PRO A 258 22.97 -25.81 24.61
N ASN A 259 21.90 -26.49 24.22
CA ASN A 259 21.19 -27.58 24.91
C ASN A 259 20.12 -27.20 25.96
N GLY A 260 18.86 -27.45 25.57
CA GLY A 260 18.04 -28.44 26.27
C GLY A 260 17.34 -28.08 27.58
N ALA A 261 16.93 -26.83 27.81
CA ALA A 261 16.09 -26.48 28.97
C ALA A 261 14.61 -26.22 28.58
N PRO A 262 13.63 -26.56 29.45
CA PRO A 262 12.20 -26.47 29.12
C PRO A 262 11.72 -25.02 29.02
N GLN A 263 10.89 -24.75 28.02
CA GLN A 263 10.32 -23.43 27.73
C GLN A 263 9.44 -22.90 28.88
N ALA A 264 9.66 -21.63 29.23
CA ALA A 264 8.72 -20.83 30.01
C ALA A 264 7.45 -20.52 29.20
N PRO A 265 6.26 -20.45 29.84
CA PRO A 265 5.00 -20.21 29.16
C PRO A 265 4.94 -18.75 28.68
N GLY A 266 4.89 -18.54 27.37
CA GLY A 266 4.82 -17.21 26.74
C GLY A 266 5.78 -16.99 25.58
N ALA A 267 6.69 -17.93 25.30
CA ALA A 267 7.51 -17.86 24.10
C ALA A 267 6.62 -18.08 22.85
N ARG A 268 6.63 -17.12 21.91
CA ARG A 268 6.05 -17.30 20.58
C ARG A 268 6.56 -18.63 19.99
N PRO A 269 5.69 -19.45 19.36
CA PRO A 269 6.14 -20.67 18.71
C PRO A 269 7.25 -20.33 17.72
N PRO A 270 8.30 -21.16 17.61
CA PRO A 270 9.36 -20.92 16.64
C PRO A 270 8.74 -20.81 15.23
N LEU A 271 9.22 -19.83 14.46
CA LEU A 271 8.85 -19.63 13.05
C LEU A 271 9.12 -20.92 12.28
N ARG A 272 8.06 -21.72 12.07
CA ARG A 272 8.10 -22.90 11.22
C ARG A 272 7.98 -22.46 9.77
N ASN A 273 8.81 -23.06 8.92
CA ASN A 273 8.73 -22.91 7.47
C ASN A 273 7.29 -23.20 7.00
N ALA A 274 6.79 -22.41 6.06
CA ALA A 274 5.46 -22.62 5.50
C ALA A 274 5.43 -23.96 4.77
N HIS A 275 4.68 -24.93 5.28
CA HIS A 275 4.47 -26.21 4.62
C HIS A 275 3.28 -26.11 3.65
N ALA A 276 3.34 -26.90 2.58
CA ALA A 276 2.26 -27.03 1.63
C ALA A 276 1.08 -27.78 2.30
N MET A 277 -0.01 -27.05 2.52
CA MET A 277 -1.34 -27.52 2.92
C MET A 277 -1.52 -27.93 4.39
N GLU A 278 -1.75 -26.94 5.26
CA GLU A 278 -2.37 -27.14 6.57
C GLU A 278 -3.88 -26.78 6.57
N ALA A 279 -4.33 -25.91 5.64
CA ALA A 279 -5.74 -25.57 5.40
C ALA A 279 -6.12 -25.71 3.92
N LYS A 280 -7.42 -25.64 3.61
CA LYS A 280 -7.90 -25.75 2.22
C LYS A 280 -7.29 -24.63 1.38
N PRO A 281 -6.86 -24.87 0.14
CA PRO A 281 -6.14 -23.88 -0.66
C PRO A 281 -6.92 -22.61 -0.99
N TRP A 282 -8.22 -22.53 -0.75
CA TRP A 282 -9.02 -21.30 -0.94
C TRP A 282 -9.21 -20.50 0.36
N ASP A 283 -8.89 -21.08 1.53
CA ASP A 283 -9.04 -20.40 2.80
C ASP A 283 -7.88 -19.40 3.01
N PRO A 284 -8.13 -18.14 3.38
CA PRO A 284 -7.10 -17.10 3.43
C PRO A 284 -6.03 -17.34 4.51
N PHE A 285 -6.38 -18.11 5.55
CA PHE A 285 -5.51 -18.41 6.68
C PHE A 285 -5.50 -19.91 6.95
N ASN A 286 -4.37 -20.39 7.48
CA ASN A 286 -4.26 -21.71 8.06
C ASN A 286 -5.03 -21.76 9.40
N SER A 287 -5.26 -22.97 9.92
CA SER A 287 -5.93 -23.19 11.21
C SER A 287 -5.24 -22.53 12.40
N ASP A 288 -3.97 -22.13 12.24
CA ASP A 288 -3.14 -21.45 13.23
C ASP A 288 -3.05 -19.92 13.01
N GLY A 289 -3.81 -19.36 12.07
CA GLY A 289 -3.85 -17.92 11.77
C GLY A 289 -2.74 -17.41 10.85
N ARG A 290 -1.80 -18.25 10.39
CA ARG A 290 -0.81 -17.84 9.37
C ARG A 290 -1.46 -17.67 8.00
N VAL A 291 -0.91 -16.79 7.16
CA VAL A 291 -1.38 -16.61 5.77
C VAL A 291 -1.22 -17.91 5.00
N ASN A 292 -2.30 -18.36 4.36
CA ASN A 292 -2.29 -19.56 3.55
C ASN A 292 -1.67 -19.27 2.17
N ALA A 293 -0.48 -19.83 1.92
CA ALA A 293 0.19 -19.70 0.62
C ALA A 293 -0.65 -20.26 -0.53
N GLY A 294 -1.44 -21.31 -0.29
CA GLY A 294 -2.33 -21.89 -1.29
C GLY A 294 -3.38 -20.89 -1.79
N SER A 295 -3.97 -20.10 -0.91
CA SER A 295 -5.01 -19.11 -1.26
C SER A 295 -4.46 -17.99 -2.12
N TYR A 296 -3.24 -17.55 -1.83
CA TYR A 296 -2.56 -16.55 -2.63
C TYR A 296 -2.19 -17.08 -4.02
N LEU A 297 -1.62 -18.29 -4.10
CA LEU A 297 -1.24 -18.91 -5.36
C LEU A 297 -2.46 -19.23 -6.24
N ILE A 298 -3.57 -19.70 -5.65
CA ILE A 298 -4.82 -19.93 -6.39
C ILE A 298 -5.41 -18.62 -6.90
N SER A 299 -5.39 -17.55 -6.10
CA SER A 299 -5.84 -16.23 -6.54
C SER A 299 -4.98 -15.71 -7.70
N GLY A 300 -3.65 -15.87 -7.62
CA GLY A 300 -2.72 -15.53 -8.70
C GLY A 300 -2.95 -16.37 -9.96
N TRP A 301 -3.18 -17.67 -9.80
CA TRP A 301 -3.50 -18.57 -10.91
C TRP A 301 -4.81 -18.18 -11.59
N ARG A 302 -5.88 -17.93 -10.83
CA ARG A 302 -7.19 -17.48 -11.37
C ARG A 302 -7.08 -16.15 -12.10
N ASN A 303 -6.32 -15.19 -11.57
CA ASN A 303 -6.11 -13.90 -12.23
C ASN A 303 -5.35 -14.07 -13.55
N THR A 304 -4.35 -14.95 -13.58
CA THR A 304 -3.60 -15.27 -14.80
C THR A 304 -4.47 -16.02 -15.82
N TRP A 305 -5.37 -16.89 -15.34
CA TRP A 305 -6.35 -17.59 -16.17
C TRP A 305 -7.36 -16.64 -16.81
N ALA A 306 -7.85 -15.65 -16.07
CA ALA A 306 -8.67 -14.58 -16.64
C ALA A 306 -7.89 -13.78 -17.72
N GLY A 307 -6.60 -13.51 -17.49
CA GLY A 307 -5.74 -12.90 -18.49
C GLY A 307 -5.54 -13.77 -19.74
N ALA A 308 -5.39 -15.09 -19.58
CA ALA A 308 -5.30 -16.05 -20.67
C ALA A 308 -6.60 -16.09 -21.51
N MET A 309 -7.76 -16.04 -20.85
CA MET A 309 -9.05 -15.95 -21.54
C MET A 309 -9.15 -14.69 -22.39
N ILE A 310 -8.75 -13.53 -21.86
CA ILE A 310 -8.72 -12.27 -22.63
C ILE A 310 -7.81 -12.37 -23.86
N LEU A 311 -6.63 -13.00 -23.73
CA LEU A 311 -5.73 -13.19 -24.87
C LEU A 311 -6.35 -14.11 -25.94
N LEU A 312 -7.05 -15.17 -25.53
CA LEU A 312 -7.73 -16.09 -26.44
C LEU A 312 -8.96 -15.43 -27.09
N GLU A 313 -9.74 -14.64 -26.37
CA GLU A 313 -10.85 -13.85 -26.91
C GLU A 313 -10.35 -12.88 -27.99
N ASN A 314 -9.25 -12.17 -27.72
CA ASN A 314 -8.63 -11.30 -28.73
C ASN A 314 -8.11 -12.10 -29.94
N ALA A 315 -7.51 -13.27 -29.72
CA ALA A 315 -7.02 -14.13 -30.79
C ALA A 315 -8.17 -14.66 -31.66
N ILE A 316 -9.29 -15.04 -31.04
CA ILE A 316 -10.53 -15.48 -31.73
C ILE A 316 -11.12 -14.32 -32.54
N TYR A 317 -11.17 -13.12 -31.97
CA TYR A 317 -11.67 -11.93 -32.66
C TYR A 317 -10.82 -11.60 -33.90
N ASN A 318 -9.49 -11.64 -33.77
CA ASN A 318 -8.57 -11.40 -34.87
C ASN A 318 -8.68 -12.48 -35.96
N GLU A 319 -8.83 -13.75 -35.55
CA GLU A 319 -9.05 -14.86 -36.47
C GLU A 319 -10.35 -14.71 -37.25
N GLN A 320 -11.43 -14.24 -36.61
CA GLN A 320 -12.68 -13.96 -37.29
C GLN A 320 -12.50 -12.86 -38.35
N MET A 321 -11.83 -11.77 -37.99
CA MET A 321 -11.53 -10.69 -38.95
C MET A 321 -10.68 -11.17 -40.13
N LEU A 322 -9.64 -11.97 -39.87
CA LEU A 322 -8.78 -12.53 -40.93
C LEU A 322 -9.55 -13.50 -41.83
N ALA A 323 -10.37 -14.37 -41.25
CA ALA A 323 -11.19 -15.31 -42.00
C ALA A 323 -12.20 -14.60 -42.91
N GLU A 324 -12.81 -13.51 -42.44
CA GLU A 324 -13.70 -12.66 -43.24
C GLU A 324 -12.96 -12.01 -44.41
N GLN A 325 -11.73 -11.50 -44.19
CA GLN A 325 -10.90 -10.92 -45.24
C GLN A 325 -10.47 -11.94 -46.30
N GLU A 326 -10.14 -13.16 -45.86
CA GLU A 326 -9.70 -14.26 -46.72
C GLU A 326 -10.87 -15.08 -47.30
N GLN A 327 -12.12 -14.71 -47.00
CA GLN A 327 -13.33 -15.41 -47.44
C GLN A 327 -13.35 -16.90 -47.06
N ARG A 328 -12.79 -17.24 -45.91
CA ARG A 328 -12.80 -18.60 -45.34
C ARG A 328 -13.64 -18.67 -44.08
N GLN A 329 -13.94 -19.89 -43.62
CA GLN A 329 -14.57 -20.06 -42.31
C GLN A 329 -13.56 -19.80 -41.18
N PRO A 330 -13.98 -19.11 -40.09
CA PRO A 330 -13.12 -18.85 -38.95
C PRO A 330 -12.86 -20.13 -38.15
N HIS A 331 -11.62 -20.33 -37.72
CA HIS A 331 -11.28 -21.43 -36.83
C HIS A 331 -11.64 -21.09 -35.38
N LEU A 332 -12.89 -21.37 -34.99
CA LEU A 332 -13.37 -21.16 -33.64
C LEU A 332 -13.11 -22.36 -32.74
N LEU A 333 -12.69 -22.11 -31.50
CA LEU A 333 -12.53 -23.13 -30.48
C LEU A 333 -13.89 -23.45 -29.83
N ASP A 334 -14.18 -24.74 -29.63
CA ASP A 334 -15.28 -25.14 -28.78
C ASP A 334 -14.98 -24.84 -27.30
N MET A 335 -16.00 -24.94 -26.43
CA MET A 335 -15.86 -24.59 -25.01
C MET A 335 -14.83 -25.45 -24.26
N SER A 336 -14.67 -26.71 -24.66
CA SER A 336 -13.70 -27.63 -24.05
C SER A 336 -12.27 -27.26 -24.46
N ALA A 337 -12.06 -27.06 -25.76
CA ALA A 337 -10.80 -26.63 -26.35
C ALA A 337 -10.38 -25.25 -25.82
N LEU A 338 -11.32 -24.30 -25.68
CA LEU A 338 -11.07 -22.98 -25.10
C LEU A 338 -10.59 -23.09 -23.65
N THR A 339 -11.25 -23.92 -22.83
CA THR A 339 -10.89 -24.11 -21.42
C THR A 339 -9.50 -24.75 -21.28
N MET A 340 -9.18 -25.75 -22.12
CA MET A 340 -7.85 -26.37 -22.15
C MET A 340 -6.78 -25.40 -22.62
N ALA A 341 -7.04 -24.64 -23.69
CA ALA A 341 -6.14 -23.61 -24.20
C ALA A 341 -5.85 -22.54 -23.14
N ALA A 342 -6.89 -22.05 -22.45
CA ALA A 342 -6.74 -21.08 -21.37
C ALA A 342 -5.90 -21.61 -20.21
N THR A 343 -6.10 -22.87 -19.82
CA THR A 343 -5.34 -23.53 -18.77
C THR A 343 -3.86 -23.70 -19.14
N ASN A 344 -3.57 -24.12 -20.37
CA ASN A 344 -2.21 -24.26 -20.88
C ASN A 344 -1.52 -22.89 -20.98
N LEU A 345 -2.22 -21.89 -21.51
CA LEU A 345 -1.72 -20.52 -21.62
C LEU A 345 -1.49 -19.90 -20.24
N THR A 346 -2.33 -20.19 -19.24
CA THR A 346 -2.11 -19.76 -17.85
C THR A 346 -0.78 -20.25 -17.31
N THR A 347 -0.50 -21.53 -17.51
CA THR A 347 0.76 -22.14 -17.06
C THR A 347 1.96 -21.49 -17.75
N LEU A 348 1.85 -21.22 -19.06
CA LEU A 348 2.86 -20.52 -19.82
C LEU A 348 3.10 -19.09 -19.32
N LEU A 349 2.03 -18.32 -19.11
CA LEU A 349 2.10 -16.93 -18.61
C LEU A 349 2.71 -16.85 -17.21
N LEU A 350 2.43 -17.81 -16.32
CA LEU A 350 3.07 -17.90 -15.01
C LEU A 350 4.58 -18.13 -15.13
N VAL A 351 5.01 -19.03 -16.01
CA VAL A 351 6.45 -19.26 -16.26
C VAL A 351 7.11 -18.03 -16.87
N MET A 352 6.43 -17.31 -17.75
CA MET A 352 6.93 -16.04 -18.28
C MET A 352 7.08 -15.00 -17.16
N ALA A 353 6.14 -14.94 -16.21
CA ALA A 353 6.20 -14.02 -15.08
C ALA A 353 7.37 -14.36 -14.14
N ASP A 354 7.66 -15.65 -13.91
CA ASP A 354 8.86 -16.09 -13.19
C ASP A 354 10.14 -15.57 -13.89
N GLN A 355 10.21 -15.67 -15.23
CA GLN A 355 11.37 -15.23 -16.01
C GLN A 355 11.57 -13.70 -15.95
N VAL A 356 10.49 -12.94 -16.13
CA VAL A 356 10.54 -11.48 -16.04
C VAL A 356 10.90 -11.03 -14.62
N GLN A 357 10.30 -11.64 -13.59
CA GLN A 357 10.62 -11.34 -12.20
C GLN A 357 12.08 -11.66 -11.87
N ALA A 358 12.58 -12.83 -12.27
CA ALA A 358 13.97 -13.20 -12.06
C ALA A 358 14.94 -12.23 -12.77
N ALA A 359 14.63 -11.82 -13.99
CA ALA A 359 15.47 -10.89 -14.74
C ALA A 359 15.51 -9.48 -14.15
N VAL A 360 14.40 -9.02 -13.55
CA VAL A 360 14.28 -7.64 -13.03
C VAL A 360 14.65 -7.55 -11.55
N VAL A 361 14.32 -8.56 -10.75
CA VAL A 361 14.44 -8.55 -9.28
C VAL A 361 15.53 -9.52 -8.78
N GLY A 362 16.09 -10.37 -9.66
CA GLY A 362 17.17 -11.31 -9.33
C GLY A 362 16.70 -12.67 -8.79
N GLN A 363 15.40 -12.83 -8.49
CA GLN A 363 14.83 -14.11 -8.06
C GLN A 363 13.36 -14.25 -8.48
N ALA A 364 12.93 -15.49 -8.75
CA ALA A 364 11.54 -15.83 -9.00
C ALA A 364 10.87 -16.29 -7.70
N LYS A 365 9.83 -15.57 -7.27
CA LYS A 365 9.02 -15.91 -6.11
C LYS A 365 7.57 -15.48 -6.35
N ARG A 366 6.73 -16.46 -6.71
CA ARG A 366 5.33 -16.25 -7.09
C ARG A 366 4.45 -15.60 -6.02
N MET A 367 4.87 -15.71 -4.76
CA MET A 367 4.20 -15.08 -3.62
C MET A 367 4.52 -13.59 -3.48
N ASP A 368 5.59 -13.11 -4.10
CA ASP A 368 5.99 -11.71 -3.99
C ASP A 368 5.18 -10.84 -4.95
N ARG A 369 4.94 -9.60 -4.54
CA ARG A 369 4.19 -8.63 -5.35
C ARG A 369 4.86 -8.35 -6.70
N SER A 370 6.18 -8.46 -6.79
CA SER A 370 6.94 -8.29 -8.03
C SER A 370 6.59 -9.35 -9.08
N HIS A 371 6.20 -10.58 -8.69
CA HIS A 371 5.68 -11.57 -9.63
C HIS A 371 4.33 -11.12 -10.22
N GLY A 372 3.45 -10.58 -9.37
CA GLY A 372 2.16 -10.04 -9.80
C GLY A 372 2.31 -8.87 -10.78
N GLU A 373 3.29 -7.98 -10.57
CA GLU A 373 3.57 -6.89 -11.50
C GLU A 373 4.22 -7.40 -12.80
N ALA A 374 5.14 -8.38 -12.73
CA ALA A 374 5.70 -9.03 -13.92
C ALA A 374 4.61 -9.65 -14.80
N GLY A 375 3.63 -10.33 -14.20
CA GLY A 375 2.46 -10.88 -14.91
C GLY A 375 1.61 -9.82 -15.61
N LYS A 376 1.45 -8.62 -15.03
CA LYS A 376 0.71 -7.52 -15.67
C LYS A 376 1.45 -6.97 -16.89
N TRP A 377 2.76 -6.78 -16.79
CA TRP A 377 3.58 -6.34 -17.93
C TRP A 377 3.51 -7.34 -19.06
N ILE A 378 3.64 -8.64 -18.78
CA ILE A 378 3.46 -9.70 -19.78
C ILE A 378 2.09 -9.59 -20.44
N HIS A 379 1.02 -9.44 -19.66
CA HIS A 379 -0.32 -9.32 -20.22
C HIS A 379 -0.50 -8.07 -21.10
N GLN A 380 0.07 -6.93 -20.70
CA GLN A 380 0.04 -5.71 -21.52
C GLN A 380 0.78 -5.87 -22.84
N ILE A 381 2.00 -6.42 -22.81
CA ILE A 381 2.77 -6.68 -24.04
C ILE A 381 2.03 -7.69 -24.92
N ALA A 382 1.56 -8.81 -24.34
CA ALA A 382 0.87 -9.89 -25.04
C ALA A 382 -0.50 -9.50 -25.61
N SER A 383 -1.16 -8.46 -25.09
CA SER A 383 -2.47 -8.01 -25.57
C SER A 383 -2.39 -6.83 -26.54
N ARG A 384 -1.31 -6.04 -26.51
CA ARG A 384 -1.22 -4.77 -27.25
C ARG A 384 -0.07 -4.69 -28.25
N LEU A 385 1.11 -5.23 -27.90
CA LEU A 385 2.32 -5.04 -28.69
C LEU A 385 2.70 -6.29 -29.48
N VAL A 386 2.53 -7.46 -28.86
CA VAL A 386 2.79 -8.76 -29.49
C VAL A 386 1.60 -9.67 -29.22
N PRO A 387 0.46 -9.45 -29.92
CA PRO A 387 -0.76 -10.20 -29.72
C PRO A 387 -0.54 -11.72 -29.83
N PHE A 388 -1.25 -12.48 -29.01
CA PHE A 388 -1.32 -13.93 -29.15
C PHE A 388 -2.25 -14.30 -30.31
N GLU A 389 -1.86 -15.29 -31.13
CA GLU A 389 -2.64 -15.77 -32.27
C GLU A 389 -3.07 -17.23 -32.06
N LEU A 390 -4.22 -17.61 -32.62
CA LEU A 390 -4.74 -18.98 -32.47
C LEU A 390 -3.83 -20.04 -33.09
N THR A 391 -3.10 -19.71 -34.15
CA THR A 391 -2.09 -20.57 -34.79
C THR A 391 -0.99 -21.01 -33.81
N MET A 392 -0.68 -20.18 -32.80
CA MET A 392 0.32 -20.49 -31.77
C MET A 392 -0.13 -21.58 -30.80
N LEU A 393 -1.41 -21.99 -30.81
CA LEU A 393 -1.87 -23.13 -30.03
C LEU A 393 -1.34 -24.46 -30.59
N SER A 394 -1.20 -24.57 -31.91
CA SER A 394 -0.70 -25.75 -32.60
C SER A 394 0.76 -25.63 -33.07
N ASP A 395 1.28 -24.40 -33.23
CA ASP A 395 2.67 -24.15 -33.60
C ASP A 395 3.55 -23.81 -32.39
N ASP A 396 4.30 -24.80 -31.92
CA ASP A 396 5.24 -24.67 -30.80
C ASP A 396 6.40 -23.69 -31.09
N THR A 397 6.81 -23.56 -32.35
CA THR A 397 7.92 -22.68 -32.76
C THR A 397 7.47 -21.22 -32.74
N ALA A 398 6.29 -20.95 -33.30
CA ALA A 398 5.67 -19.62 -33.23
C ALA A 398 5.42 -19.23 -31.77
N ARG A 399 4.86 -20.14 -30.96
CA ARG A 399 4.61 -19.89 -29.52
C ARG A 399 5.90 -19.62 -28.73
N ALA A 400 6.98 -20.36 -29.00
CA ALA A 400 8.27 -20.13 -28.35
C ALA A 400 8.88 -18.77 -28.73
N THR A 401 8.75 -18.38 -30.01
CA THR A 401 9.25 -17.08 -30.51
C THR A 401 8.46 -15.92 -29.92
N TRP A 402 7.13 -16.05 -29.91
CA TRP A 402 6.22 -15.11 -29.25
C TRP A 402 6.58 -14.95 -27.78
N ARG A 403 6.71 -16.06 -27.03
CA ARG A 403 7.08 -16.06 -25.61
C ARG A 403 8.38 -15.30 -25.36
N LYS A 404 9.44 -15.61 -26.12
CA LYS A 404 10.75 -14.94 -25.98
C LYS A 404 10.63 -13.44 -26.20
N THR A 405 9.88 -13.04 -27.22
CA THR A 405 9.66 -11.63 -27.57
C THR A 405 8.89 -10.90 -26.46
N VAL A 406 7.80 -11.49 -25.98
CA VAL A 406 6.99 -10.93 -24.90
C VAL A 406 7.80 -10.80 -23.61
N VAL A 407 8.55 -11.83 -23.21
CA VAL A 407 9.41 -11.79 -22.02
C VAL A 407 10.46 -10.70 -22.14
N ALA A 408 11.18 -10.62 -23.28
CA ALA A 408 12.20 -9.60 -23.48
C ALA A 408 11.63 -8.18 -23.40
N GLN A 409 10.51 -7.91 -24.06
CA GLN A 409 9.85 -6.61 -24.02
C GLN A 409 9.27 -6.28 -22.64
N ALA A 410 8.66 -7.27 -21.96
CA ALA A 410 8.11 -7.08 -20.62
C ALA A 410 9.23 -6.82 -19.59
N THR A 411 10.37 -7.51 -19.69
CA THR A 411 11.56 -7.25 -18.88
C THR A 411 12.10 -5.85 -19.13
N ALA A 412 12.22 -5.43 -20.39
CA ALA A 412 12.69 -4.08 -20.74
C ALA A 412 11.73 -2.99 -20.23
N ALA A 413 10.42 -3.16 -20.41
CA ALA A 413 9.40 -2.22 -19.95
C ALA A 413 9.34 -2.15 -18.41
N PHE A 414 9.36 -3.30 -17.73
CA PHE A 414 9.32 -3.34 -16.28
C PHE A 414 10.61 -2.79 -15.66
N GLY A 415 11.77 -3.21 -16.16
CA GLY A 415 13.07 -2.68 -15.73
C GLY A 415 13.20 -1.18 -16.00
N GLY A 416 12.79 -0.72 -17.19
CA GLY A 416 12.75 0.70 -17.54
C GLY A 416 11.81 1.50 -16.64
N ALA A 417 10.63 0.98 -16.32
CA ALA A 417 9.72 1.62 -15.37
C ALA A 417 10.33 1.73 -13.96
N LEU A 418 11.03 0.70 -13.47
CA LEU A 418 11.74 0.77 -12.20
C LEU A 418 12.87 1.80 -12.22
N GLN A 419 13.61 1.89 -13.32
CA GLN A 419 14.66 2.91 -13.50
C GLN A 419 14.07 4.33 -13.56
N SER A 420 12.98 4.54 -14.30
CA SER A 420 12.32 5.85 -14.38
C SER A 420 11.69 6.27 -13.06
N VAL A 421 11.07 5.34 -12.33
CA VAL A 421 10.57 5.60 -10.98
C VAL A 421 11.72 5.86 -10.02
N GLY A 422 12.81 5.08 -10.10
CA GLY A 422 14.03 5.32 -9.33
C GLY A 422 14.59 6.71 -9.57
N ALA A 423 14.80 7.10 -10.83
CA ALA A 423 15.29 8.41 -11.22
C ALA A 423 14.36 9.54 -10.76
N TYR A 424 13.04 9.38 -10.88
CA TYR A 424 12.07 10.36 -10.38
C TYR A 424 12.09 10.48 -8.87
N LEU A 425 12.23 9.37 -8.14
CA LEU A 425 12.36 9.37 -6.69
C LEU A 425 13.70 9.98 -6.25
N ASP A 426 14.80 9.70 -6.95
CA ASP A 426 16.11 10.28 -6.68
C ASP A 426 16.15 11.79 -7.00
N GLU A 427 15.44 12.25 -8.04
CA GLU A 427 15.34 13.67 -8.41
C GLU A 427 14.43 14.46 -7.44
N GLN A 428 13.33 13.88 -6.96
CA GLN A 428 12.44 14.54 -6.00
C GLN A 428 12.88 14.45 -4.54
N TYR A 429 13.57 13.37 -4.16
CA TYR A 429 13.85 13.06 -2.76
C TYR A 429 15.35 12.91 -2.45
N GLY A 430 16.24 13.12 -3.44
CA GLY A 430 17.67 12.83 -3.33
C GLY A 430 17.92 11.31 -3.32
N THR A 431 19.20 10.90 -3.34
CA THR A 431 19.61 9.48 -3.25
C THR A 431 18.82 8.78 -2.16
N ALA A 432 18.02 7.78 -2.56
CA ALA A 432 17.24 6.97 -1.65
C ALA A 432 18.10 6.50 -0.47
N ALA A 433 17.76 6.93 0.75
CA ALA A 433 18.32 6.30 1.94
C ALA A 433 17.86 4.83 1.90
N PRO A 434 18.78 3.84 1.95
CA PRO A 434 18.36 2.46 2.07
C PRO A 434 17.54 2.32 3.36
N VAL A 435 16.47 1.53 3.29
CA VAL A 435 15.43 1.38 4.33
C VAL A 435 15.96 0.92 5.70
N ASN A 436 17.27 0.71 5.86
CA ASN A 436 17.91 0.24 7.10
C ASN A 436 19.12 1.06 7.60
N ASP A 437 19.37 2.29 7.13
CA ASP A 437 20.47 3.10 7.67
C ASP A 437 20.04 3.91 8.92
N ALA A 438 19.96 3.23 10.07
CA ALA A 438 19.72 3.83 11.38
C ALA A 438 20.87 4.77 11.83
N SER A 439 22.00 4.78 11.13
CA SER A 439 23.19 5.54 11.50
C SER A 439 23.11 7.00 11.08
N ARG A 440 22.41 7.33 9.98
CA ARG A 440 22.22 8.72 9.54
C ARG A 440 21.12 9.46 10.30
N SER A 441 20.06 8.78 10.76
CA SER A 441 19.08 9.41 11.67
C SER A 441 19.71 9.74 13.01
N ALA A 442 20.56 8.85 13.54
CA ALA A 442 21.36 9.11 14.74
C ALA A 442 22.37 10.25 14.52
N SER A 443 23.04 10.31 13.36
CA SER A 443 23.98 11.39 13.04
C SER A 443 23.28 12.75 12.84
N ARG A 444 22.09 12.78 12.22
CA ARG A 444 21.29 14.01 12.08
C ARG A 444 20.66 14.44 13.40
N GLN A 445 20.28 13.50 14.27
CA GLN A 445 19.84 13.81 15.64
C GLN A 445 21.01 14.31 16.49
N ALA A 446 22.22 13.75 16.33
CA ALA A 446 23.43 14.23 16.99
C ALA A 446 23.87 15.62 16.49
N GLU A 447 23.78 15.91 15.18
CA GLU A 447 24.00 17.26 14.64
C GLU A 447 22.93 18.27 15.09
N HIS A 448 21.66 17.84 15.20
CA HIS A 448 20.59 18.69 15.72
C HIS A 448 20.68 18.92 17.23
N GLN A 449 21.21 17.96 18.00
CA GLN A 449 21.55 18.13 19.41
C GLN A 449 22.77 19.03 19.59
N ALA A 450 23.85 18.82 18.82
CA ALA A 450 25.02 19.70 18.85
C ALA A 450 24.69 21.15 18.48
N ARG A 451 23.80 21.39 17.49
CA ARG A 451 23.31 22.73 17.15
C ARG A 451 22.36 23.33 18.19
N ARG A 452 21.65 22.51 18.95
CA ARG A 452 20.82 22.98 20.08
C ARG A 452 21.67 23.33 21.29
N ASP A 453 22.76 22.62 21.52
CA ASP A 453 23.69 22.88 22.62
C ASP A 453 24.57 24.11 22.34
N GLU A 454 24.96 24.37 21.08
CA GLU A 454 25.62 25.63 20.69
C GLU A 454 24.70 26.85 20.76
N SER A 455 23.39 26.68 20.50
CA SER A 455 22.42 27.78 20.59
C SER A 455 21.91 28.04 22.01
N ALA A 456 22.20 27.15 22.97
CA ALA A 456 21.86 27.30 24.39
C ALA A 456 23.00 27.93 25.22
N ALA A 457 24.20 28.07 24.66
CA ALA A 457 25.36 28.67 25.32
C ALA A 457 25.71 30.04 24.70
N ALA A 458 24.81 31.02 24.83
CA ALA A 458 25.14 32.43 24.61
C ALA A 458 25.24 33.15 25.97
N PRO A 459 26.45 33.49 26.48
CA PRO A 459 26.61 34.39 27.61
C PRO A 459 26.94 35.82 27.13
N GLU A 460 26.17 36.80 27.59
CA GLU A 460 26.55 38.22 27.58
C GLU A 460 27.52 38.54 28.74
N PRO A 461 28.25 39.67 28.68
CA PRO A 461 29.70 39.66 28.83
C PRO A 461 30.16 40.08 30.23
N THR A 462 31.19 39.42 30.77
CA THR A 462 32.08 40.08 31.74
C THR A 462 33.54 39.61 31.60
N ARG A 463 34.41 40.60 31.45
CA ARG A 463 35.88 40.60 31.39
C ARG A 463 36.61 39.51 32.19
N GLY A 464 37.64 38.92 31.56
CA GLY A 464 38.88 38.56 32.26
C GLY A 464 39.60 37.29 31.79
N ALA A 465 40.66 37.48 31.00
CA ALA A 465 41.90 36.69 30.98
C ALA A 465 41.90 35.23 30.41
N THR A 466 42.48 35.13 29.20
CA THR A 466 43.53 34.16 28.77
C THR A 466 43.39 32.67 29.10
N GLN A 467 43.14 31.83 28.07
CA GLN A 467 44.07 30.83 27.48
C GLN A 467 43.31 29.65 26.83
N GLY A 468 43.75 29.27 25.62
CA GLY A 468 43.66 27.90 25.08
C GLY A 468 42.35 27.50 24.40
N SER A 469 42.18 27.85 23.12
CA SER A 469 41.28 27.10 22.23
C SER A 469 41.97 25.81 21.77
N GLU A 470 41.54 24.67 22.30
CA GLU A 470 41.68 23.37 21.62
C GLU A 470 40.31 23.00 21.03
N THR A 471 40.24 23.02 19.71
CA THR A 471 39.07 22.63 18.91
C THR A 471 39.02 21.11 18.86
N VAL A 472 38.03 20.47 19.49
CA VAL A 472 37.75 19.04 19.26
C VAL A 472 36.97 18.92 17.96
N ALA A 473 37.64 18.46 16.91
CA ALA A 473 37.07 18.25 15.58
C ALA A 473 36.02 17.13 15.60
N ALA A 474 34.84 17.39 15.04
CA ALA A 474 33.88 16.35 14.68
C ALA A 474 34.42 15.56 13.48
N THR A 475 34.80 14.30 13.71
CA THR A 475 35.35 13.41 12.69
C THR A 475 34.29 13.07 11.65
N THR A 476 34.39 13.67 10.47
CA THR A 476 33.55 13.36 9.31
C THR A 476 33.98 12.00 8.76
N VAL A 477 33.20 10.95 9.00
CA VAL A 477 33.53 9.60 8.49
C VAL A 477 33.43 9.60 6.97
N THR A 478 34.58 9.61 6.30
CA THR A 478 34.69 9.60 4.84
C THR A 478 34.44 8.18 4.33
N SER A 479 33.67 8.01 3.25
CA SER A 479 33.45 6.68 2.65
C SER A 479 34.67 6.25 1.84
N ALA A 480 34.90 4.93 1.76
CA ALA A 480 36.05 4.38 1.06
C ALA A 480 36.09 4.77 -0.43
N ALA A 481 34.94 4.84 -1.09
CA ALA A 481 34.84 5.29 -2.48
C ALA A 481 35.12 6.79 -2.67
N ALA A 482 34.94 7.62 -1.63
CA ALA A 482 35.26 9.05 -1.65
C ALA A 482 36.76 9.33 -1.39
N ASP A 483 37.49 8.34 -0.86
CA ASP A 483 38.94 8.41 -0.67
C ASP A 483 39.67 7.91 -1.93
N ALA A 484 40.21 8.86 -2.70
CA ALA A 484 40.89 8.58 -3.95
C ALA A 484 42.17 7.75 -3.78
N GLU A 485 42.89 7.92 -2.67
CA GLU A 485 44.14 7.19 -2.40
C GLU A 485 43.83 5.74 -2.04
N LEU A 486 42.81 5.54 -1.21
CA LEU A 486 42.34 4.21 -0.82
C LEU A 486 41.76 3.41 -1.99
N MET A 487 40.97 4.06 -2.87
CA MET A 487 40.48 3.43 -4.09
C MET A 487 41.60 3.10 -5.07
N GLN A 488 42.68 3.88 -5.08
CA GLN A 488 43.85 3.56 -5.89
C GLN A 488 44.58 2.31 -5.34
N ARG A 489 44.73 2.19 -4.01
CA ARG A 489 45.26 0.97 -3.36
C ARG A 489 44.41 -0.26 -3.66
N TRP A 490 43.09 -0.11 -3.58
CA TRP A 490 42.15 -1.18 -3.95
C TRP A 490 42.34 -1.68 -5.39
N ARG A 491 42.41 -0.76 -6.36
CA ARG A 491 42.63 -1.11 -7.77
C ARG A 491 43.99 -1.76 -7.99
N ASN A 492 45.03 -1.29 -7.28
CA ASN A 492 46.37 -1.87 -7.36
C ASN A 492 46.38 -3.31 -6.81
N LEU A 493 45.69 -3.58 -5.70
CA LEU A 493 45.53 -4.91 -5.13
C LEU A 493 44.80 -5.84 -6.12
N LEU A 494 43.67 -5.41 -6.68
CA LEU A 494 42.93 -6.20 -7.68
C LEU A 494 43.79 -6.49 -8.92
N THR A 495 44.58 -5.52 -9.38
CA THR A 495 45.51 -5.70 -10.51
C THR A 495 46.60 -6.71 -10.16
N ARG A 496 47.21 -6.62 -8.98
CA ARG A 496 48.22 -7.57 -8.49
C ARG A 496 47.67 -8.99 -8.36
N CYS A 497 46.41 -9.12 -7.97
CA CYS A 497 45.69 -10.39 -7.86
C CYS A 497 45.09 -10.89 -9.19
N LYS A 498 45.28 -10.18 -10.32
CA LYS A 498 44.70 -10.47 -11.63
C LYS A 498 43.16 -10.51 -11.65
N LEU A 499 42.53 -9.67 -10.84
CA LEU A 499 41.07 -9.53 -10.69
C LEU A 499 40.53 -8.20 -11.22
N ALA A 500 41.38 -7.35 -11.81
CA ALA A 500 40.95 -6.12 -12.48
C ALA A 500 40.02 -6.47 -13.67
N GLY A 501 38.83 -5.86 -13.73
CA GLY A 501 37.77 -6.20 -14.69
C GLY A 501 36.93 -7.43 -14.32
N HIS A 502 37.25 -8.10 -13.21
CA HIS A 502 36.51 -9.24 -12.66
C HIS A 502 36.03 -8.96 -11.23
N GLU A 503 35.64 -7.71 -10.94
CA GLU A 503 35.24 -7.24 -9.61
C GLU A 503 34.01 -8.02 -9.07
N HIS A 504 33.16 -8.52 -9.96
CA HIS A 504 32.01 -9.38 -9.61
C HIS A 504 32.42 -10.70 -8.93
N LEU A 505 33.64 -11.20 -9.15
CA LEU A 505 34.15 -12.40 -8.47
C LEU A 505 34.49 -12.12 -7.00
N VAL A 506 34.76 -10.87 -6.65
CA VAL A 506 35.16 -10.43 -5.31
C VAL A 506 33.98 -9.86 -4.53
N ALA A 507 32.89 -9.46 -5.21
CA ALA A 507 31.68 -8.93 -4.59
C ALA A 507 31.11 -9.83 -3.47
N PRO A 508 31.02 -11.17 -3.60
CA PRO A 508 30.55 -12.03 -2.51
C PRO A 508 31.45 -11.99 -1.27
N PHE A 509 32.75 -11.80 -1.45
CA PHE A 509 33.70 -11.68 -0.36
C PHE A 509 33.60 -10.32 0.34
N LEU A 510 33.42 -9.23 -0.42
CA LEU A 510 33.15 -7.91 0.16
C LEU A 510 31.83 -7.91 0.96
N VAL A 511 30.77 -8.56 0.47
CA VAL A 511 29.54 -8.74 1.26
C VAL A 511 29.81 -9.51 2.55
N LYS A 512 30.67 -10.52 2.52
CA LYS A 512 31.00 -11.31 3.72
C LYS A 512 31.82 -10.52 4.76
N VAL A 513 32.75 -9.67 4.32
CA VAL A 513 33.74 -9.04 5.20
C VAL A 513 33.41 -7.58 5.54
N CYS A 514 32.77 -6.88 4.61
CA CYS A 514 32.34 -5.49 4.73
C CYS A 514 30.82 -5.35 4.85
N HIS A 515 30.07 -6.45 4.87
CA HIS A 515 28.59 -6.50 4.90
C HIS A 515 27.90 -5.90 3.67
N THR A 516 28.67 -5.45 2.66
CA THR A 516 28.20 -4.89 1.40
C THR A 516 29.25 -5.07 0.30
N ALA A 517 28.81 -5.20 -0.95
CA ALA A 517 29.70 -5.15 -2.12
C ALA A 517 29.98 -3.71 -2.58
N ASP A 518 29.22 -2.74 -2.07
CA ASP A 518 29.29 -1.35 -2.47
C ASP A 518 30.28 -0.57 -1.58
N LEU A 519 31.43 -0.21 -2.15
CA LEU A 519 32.49 0.51 -1.45
C LEU A 519 32.10 1.95 -1.07
N THR A 520 31.00 2.51 -1.60
CA THR A 520 30.47 3.81 -1.16
C THR A 520 29.84 3.73 0.23
N GLN A 521 29.51 2.51 0.68
CA GLN A 521 28.87 2.24 1.97
C GLN A 521 29.88 1.76 3.03
N VAL A 522 31.15 1.57 2.67
CA VAL A 522 32.20 1.15 3.59
C VAL A 522 32.94 2.38 4.10
N ALA A 523 33.11 2.53 5.41
CA ALA A 523 33.92 3.61 5.99
C ALA A 523 35.39 3.47 5.54
N ALA A 524 36.02 4.59 5.14
CA ALA A 524 37.38 4.60 4.60
C ALA A 524 38.41 4.00 5.57
N GLU A 525 38.32 4.32 6.86
CA GLU A 525 39.21 3.79 7.89
C GLU A 525 39.13 2.26 8.00
N ASN A 526 37.91 1.73 8.11
CA ASN A 526 37.66 0.29 8.18
C ASN A 526 38.11 -0.45 6.90
N PHE A 527 37.99 0.20 5.74
CA PHE A 527 38.42 -0.38 4.47
C PHE A 527 39.94 -0.28 4.30
N ALA A 528 40.58 0.77 4.79
CA ALA A 528 42.03 0.96 4.78
C ALA A 528 42.76 -0.10 5.63
N GLU A 529 42.25 -0.41 6.83
CA GLU A 529 42.79 -1.49 7.67
C GLU A 529 42.70 -2.85 6.97
N ARG A 530 41.56 -3.13 6.32
CA ARG A 530 41.33 -4.40 5.62
C ARG A 530 42.17 -4.52 4.36
N ILE A 531 42.29 -3.45 3.57
CA ILE A 531 43.18 -3.41 2.41
C ILE A 531 44.63 -3.65 2.82
N ALA A 532 45.11 -3.06 3.92
CA ALA A 532 46.47 -3.29 4.39
C ALA A 532 46.72 -4.79 4.68
N ILE A 533 45.75 -5.48 5.30
CA ILE A 533 45.83 -6.93 5.57
C ILE A 533 45.83 -7.74 4.26
N TRP A 534 45.03 -7.35 3.27
CA TRP A 534 44.95 -8.04 1.99
C TRP A 534 46.17 -7.78 1.09
N GLU A 535 46.76 -6.59 1.17
CA GLU A 535 48.01 -6.24 0.49
C GLU A 535 49.22 -7.01 1.03
N ASP A 536 49.23 -7.26 2.35
CA ASP A 536 50.22 -8.12 3.02
C ASP A 536 50.05 -9.61 2.65
N GLN A 537 48.80 -10.07 2.49
CA GLN A 537 48.47 -11.48 2.24
C GLN A 537 47.58 -11.69 1.01
N PRO A 538 48.05 -11.38 -0.21
CA PRO A 538 47.22 -11.38 -1.42
C PRO A 538 46.69 -12.77 -1.78
N GLN A 539 47.45 -13.84 -1.50
CA GLN A 539 46.99 -15.20 -1.80
C GLN A 539 45.81 -15.63 -0.92
N ARG A 540 45.82 -15.25 0.37
CA ARG A 540 44.69 -15.52 1.28
C ARG A 540 43.45 -14.74 0.89
N PHE A 541 43.62 -13.52 0.41
CA PHE A 541 42.55 -12.73 -0.17
C PHE A 541 41.91 -13.43 -1.38
N ILE A 542 42.72 -13.94 -2.32
CA ILE A 542 42.22 -14.69 -3.50
C ILE A 542 41.48 -15.97 -3.08
N ASP A 543 42.05 -16.76 -2.16
CA ASP A 543 41.44 -18.02 -1.73
C ASP A 543 40.10 -17.79 -1.00
N ALA A 544 40.03 -16.73 -0.18
CA ALA A 544 38.80 -16.34 0.50
C ALA A 544 37.75 -15.79 -0.47
N ALA A 545 38.17 -15.02 -1.48
CA ALA A 545 37.32 -14.53 -2.55
C ALA A 545 36.72 -15.67 -3.38
N ARG A 546 37.55 -16.63 -3.80
CA ARG A 546 37.10 -17.83 -4.53
C ARG A 546 36.10 -18.65 -3.71
N THR A 547 36.40 -18.91 -2.44
CA THR A 547 35.52 -19.68 -1.56
C THR A 547 34.16 -18.99 -1.38
N ALA A 548 34.15 -17.66 -1.22
CA ALA A 548 32.91 -16.90 -1.11
C ALA A 548 32.10 -16.94 -2.43
N TYR A 549 32.77 -16.86 -3.57
CA TYR A 549 32.12 -16.93 -4.88
C TYR A 549 31.53 -18.32 -5.16
N GLU A 550 32.29 -19.40 -4.93
CA GLU A 550 31.82 -20.78 -5.11
C GLU A 550 30.61 -21.10 -4.23
N ALA A 551 30.56 -20.58 -3.00
CA ALA A 551 29.41 -20.74 -2.11
C ALA A 551 28.13 -20.07 -2.63
N THR A 552 28.24 -19.09 -3.52
CA THR A 552 27.10 -18.38 -4.14
C THR A 552 26.65 -18.98 -5.47
N GLN A 553 27.39 -19.93 -6.04
CA GLN A 553 27.00 -20.59 -7.28
C GLN A 553 25.98 -21.71 -7.00
N PRO A 554 24.95 -21.87 -7.86
CA PRO A 554 23.99 -22.96 -7.71
C PRO A 554 24.70 -24.30 -7.85
N LYS A 555 24.62 -25.15 -6.82
CA LYS A 555 25.15 -26.51 -6.87
C LYS A 555 24.34 -27.28 -7.94
N THR A 556 24.96 -27.55 -9.08
CA THR A 556 24.44 -28.55 -10.04
C THR A 556 24.42 -29.91 -9.35
N ALA A 557 23.21 -30.38 -9.04
CA ALA A 557 22.91 -31.76 -8.71
C ALA A 557 22.38 -32.47 -9.95
#